data_AF-A0A9W9J654-F1
#
_entry.id   AF-A0A9W9J654-F1
#
_cell.length_a   1.000
_cell.length_b   1.000
_cell.length_c   1.000
_cell.angle_alpha   90.00
_cell.angle_beta   90.00
_cell.angle_gamma   90.00
#
_symmetry.space_group_name_H-M   'P 1'
#
loop_
_entity.id
_entity.type
_entity.pdbx_description
1 polymer ?
#
loop_
_entity_poly.entity_id
_entity_poly.type
_entity_poly.pdbx_seq_one_letter_code
_entity_poly.pdbx_strand_id
1 'polypeptide(L)'
;MHTSKFFAFVSLIVGAFAPPPKHFLNWVCTGQDSDDIPDVCNNMCYGATCKSLPVQMYWDQPDSTTRKRRGRNAGCGTSHTCSSGQQCDEYPYASTSTADQVTAVSRCVPRDQNNRQGQGLRQFYNSQGSFKGDGLGGNKGGYTVGFANAGTIQYCIGTNCANDGKEYTRNGLAKRDRIQRRNAGGLYKLNNGATFYAPSGAEVGDIVWTPKSHNKTLSLEMSKSHVFDPDQGLEQYEYMMFNMYTERSEVVGPADGDEA
;
A
#
# COMPACT_ATOMS: atom_id res chain seq x y z
N MET A 1 -15.99 35.91 -63.01
CA MET A 1 -15.45 34.60 -62.57
C MET A 1 -14.97 34.74 -61.13
N HIS A 2 -15.79 34.35 -60.16
CA HIS A 2 -15.41 34.35 -58.74
C HIS A 2 -15.32 32.90 -58.26
N THR A 3 -14.10 32.47 -57.99
CA THR A 3 -13.75 31.17 -57.43
C THR A 3 -13.93 31.20 -55.92
N SER A 4 -15.02 30.60 -55.43
CA SER A 4 -15.18 30.31 -54.00
C SER A 4 -14.22 29.19 -53.60
N LYS A 5 -13.31 29.49 -52.66
CA LYS A 5 -12.47 28.49 -52.03
C LYS A 5 -13.25 27.86 -50.87
N PHE A 6 -13.61 26.59 -51.03
CA PHE A 6 -14.14 25.76 -49.96
C PHE A 6 -13.01 25.42 -48.98
N PHE A 7 -13.07 25.94 -47.76
CA PHE A 7 -12.25 25.46 -46.65
C PHE A 7 -12.94 24.25 -46.02
N ALA A 8 -12.41 23.06 -46.25
CA ALA A 8 -12.79 21.87 -45.50
C ALA A 8 -12.18 21.94 -44.10
N PHE A 9 -13.01 22.18 -43.09
CA PHE A 9 -12.64 21.99 -41.69
C PHE A 9 -12.55 20.48 -41.42
N VAL A 10 -11.33 19.93 -41.40
CA VAL A 10 -11.08 18.59 -40.86
C VAL A 10 -11.17 18.71 -39.34
N SER A 11 -12.32 18.28 -38.79
CA SER A 11 -12.50 18.17 -37.35
C SER A 11 -11.67 16.96 -36.86
N LEU A 12 -10.50 17.24 -36.29
CA LEU A 12 -9.71 16.26 -35.56
C LEU A 12 -10.48 15.92 -34.28
N ILE A 13 -11.26 14.85 -34.31
CA ILE A 13 -11.78 14.21 -33.09
C ILE A 13 -10.56 13.59 -32.41
N VAL A 14 -9.92 14.36 -31.53
CA VAL A 14 -8.98 13.82 -30.55
C VAL A 14 -9.84 13.03 -29.58
N GLY A 15 -9.97 11.73 -29.82
CA GLY A 15 -10.55 10.82 -28.83
C GLY A 15 -9.70 10.94 -27.56
N ALA A 16 -10.29 11.49 -26.50
CA ALA A 16 -9.66 11.49 -25.19
C ALA A 16 -9.51 10.03 -24.74
N PHE A 17 -8.34 9.45 -24.97
CA PHE A 17 -7.99 8.19 -24.33
C PHE A 17 -7.94 8.45 -22.84
N ALA A 18 -8.90 7.92 -22.09
CA ALA A 18 -8.84 7.92 -20.64
C ALA A 18 -7.48 7.32 -20.23
N PRO A 19 -6.80 7.91 -19.21
CA PRO A 19 -5.58 7.31 -18.71
C PRO A 19 -5.85 5.85 -18.31
N PRO A 20 -4.87 4.95 -18.44
CA PRO A 20 -5.05 3.58 -17.99
C PRO A 20 -5.42 3.57 -16.49
N PRO A 21 -6.29 2.65 -16.06
CA PRO A 21 -6.72 2.60 -14.67
C PRO A 21 -5.53 2.43 -13.74
N LYS A 22 -5.61 3.04 -12.56
CA LYS A 22 -4.67 2.75 -11.47
C LYS A 22 -4.92 1.36 -10.93
N HIS A 23 -3.86 0.79 -10.41
CA HIS A 23 -3.79 -0.58 -9.92
C HIS A 23 -3.43 -0.51 -8.43
N PHE A 24 -4.41 -0.75 -7.56
CA PHE A 24 -4.29 -0.63 -6.11
C PHE A 24 -4.02 -1.97 -5.44
N LEU A 25 -2.96 -2.05 -4.63
CA LEU A 25 -2.84 -3.07 -3.59
C LEU A 25 -3.50 -2.53 -2.32
N ASN A 26 -4.60 -3.17 -1.93
CA ASN A 26 -5.50 -2.70 -0.88
C ASN A 26 -5.32 -3.49 0.41
N TRP A 27 -4.75 -2.87 1.45
CA TRP A 27 -4.49 -3.54 2.72
C TRP A 27 -5.71 -3.54 3.64
N VAL A 28 -6.06 -4.72 4.17
CA VAL A 28 -7.13 -4.85 5.17
C VAL A 28 -6.58 -4.42 6.53
N CYS A 29 -6.94 -3.23 6.98
CA CYS A 29 -6.38 -2.67 8.21
C CYS A 29 -7.02 -3.23 9.48
N THR A 30 -8.35 -3.39 9.47
CA THR A 30 -9.14 -3.96 10.56
C THR A 30 -10.26 -4.82 10.01
N GLY A 31 -10.86 -5.65 10.85
CA GLY A 31 -11.97 -6.51 10.46
C GLY A 31 -12.36 -7.47 11.56
N GLN A 32 -13.19 -8.45 11.19
CA GLN A 32 -13.50 -9.63 12.02
C GLN A 32 -12.58 -10.81 11.64
N ASP A 33 -11.50 -10.53 10.89
CA ASP A 33 -10.73 -11.51 10.13
C ASP A 33 -9.27 -11.57 10.61
N SER A 34 -8.55 -12.63 10.22
CA SER A 34 -7.13 -12.83 10.57
C SER A 34 -6.15 -12.00 9.75
N ASP A 35 -6.62 -11.29 8.73
CA ASP A 35 -5.78 -10.53 7.77
C ASP A 35 -5.47 -9.12 8.27
N ASP A 36 -5.99 -8.77 9.44
CA ASP A 36 -5.83 -7.48 10.08
C ASP A 36 -4.36 -7.18 10.39
N ILE A 37 -3.94 -5.98 10.00
CA ILE A 37 -2.61 -5.43 10.24
C ILE A 37 -2.67 -3.99 10.78
N PRO A 38 -3.42 -3.71 11.87
CA PRO A 38 -3.73 -2.35 12.30
C PRO A 38 -2.51 -1.50 12.65
N ASP A 39 -1.47 -2.06 13.27
CA ASP A 39 -0.24 -1.31 13.58
C ASP A 39 0.58 -1.02 12.32
N VAL A 40 0.60 -1.94 11.37
CA VAL A 40 1.21 -1.73 10.04
C VAL A 40 0.44 -0.64 9.30
N CYS A 41 -0.89 -0.70 9.28
CA CYS A 41 -1.72 0.33 8.68
C CYS A 41 -1.55 1.70 9.35
N ASN A 42 -1.36 1.76 10.67
CA ASN A 42 -1.01 3.02 11.34
C ASN A 42 0.28 3.61 10.75
N ASN A 43 1.34 2.81 10.61
CA ASN A 43 2.59 3.30 10.00
C ASN A 43 2.41 3.75 8.54
N MET A 44 1.76 2.92 7.72
CA MET A 44 1.50 3.22 6.31
C MET A 44 0.65 4.48 6.14
N CYS A 45 -0.42 4.62 6.92
CA CYS A 45 -1.28 5.80 6.87
C CYS A 45 -0.57 7.04 7.42
N TYR A 46 0.19 6.94 8.53
CA TYR A 46 1.00 8.07 8.98
C TYR A 46 1.97 8.55 7.89
N GLY A 47 2.63 7.63 7.20
CA GLY A 47 3.47 7.95 6.05
C GLY A 47 2.68 8.65 4.93
N ALA A 48 1.59 8.03 4.47
CA ALA A 48 0.82 8.49 3.32
C ALA A 48 0.08 9.83 3.58
N THR A 49 -0.59 9.96 4.73
CA THR A 49 -1.50 11.08 5.02
C THR A 49 -0.81 12.18 5.84
N CYS A 50 0.00 11.81 6.83
CA CYS A 50 0.59 12.76 7.77
C CYS A 50 1.96 13.29 7.37
N LYS A 51 2.73 12.48 6.63
CA LYS A 51 4.05 12.84 6.10
C LYS A 51 4.05 13.09 4.59
N SER A 52 2.88 12.98 3.95
CA SER A 52 2.71 13.14 2.49
C SER A 52 3.68 12.28 1.68
N LEU A 53 4.06 11.11 2.18
CA LEU A 53 4.96 10.20 1.49
C LEU A 53 4.27 9.60 0.25
N PRO A 54 5.04 9.20 -0.78
CA PRO A 54 4.47 8.63 -1.99
C PRO A 54 3.67 7.36 -1.71
N VAL A 55 2.48 7.29 -2.31
CA VAL A 55 1.62 6.09 -2.28
C VAL A 55 1.74 5.23 -3.54
N GLN A 56 2.37 5.78 -4.59
CA GLN A 56 2.79 5.02 -5.76
C GLN A 56 4.14 4.36 -5.44
N MET A 57 4.13 3.05 -5.49
CA MET A 57 5.25 2.19 -5.19
C MET A 57 5.82 1.64 -6.49
N TYR A 58 7.14 1.56 -6.59
CA TYR A 58 7.80 0.87 -7.69
C TYR A 58 8.65 -0.28 -7.14
N TRP A 59 8.22 -1.52 -7.38
CA TRP A 59 9.00 -2.70 -7.02
C TRP A 59 10.14 -2.87 -8.03
N ASP A 60 11.37 -2.65 -7.58
CA ASP A 60 12.57 -2.65 -8.41
C ASP A 60 13.41 -3.93 -8.29
N GLN A 61 12.90 -4.93 -7.56
CA GLN A 61 13.59 -6.19 -7.24
C GLN A 61 14.95 -5.97 -6.57
N PRO A 62 15.00 -5.27 -5.42
CA PRO A 62 16.25 -4.98 -4.75
C PRO A 62 16.89 -6.24 -4.16
N ASP A 63 18.23 -6.28 -4.19
CA ASP A 63 19.00 -7.29 -3.45
C ASP A 63 18.90 -7.08 -1.92
N SER A 64 19.42 -8.04 -1.15
CA SER A 64 19.39 -7.99 0.32
C SER A 64 20.12 -6.77 0.88
N THR A 65 21.25 -6.39 0.28
CA THR A 65 22.04 -5.20 0.66
C THR A 65 21.21 -3.92 0.53
N THR A 66 20.52 -3.76 -0.58
CA THR A 66 19.67 -2.60 -0.89
C THR A 66 18.47 -2.54 0.04
N ARG A 67 17.78 -3.67 0.28
CA ARG A 67 16.67 -3.74 1.25
C ARG A 67 17.13 -3.35 2.66
N LYS A 68 18.23 -3.93 3.14
CA LYS A 68 18.81 -3.59 4.47
C LYS A 68 19.20 -2.11 4.58
N ARG A 69 19.73 -1.52 3.50
CA ARG A 69 20.04 -0.08 3.46
C ARG A 69 18.76 0.76 3.55
N ARG A 70 17.71 0.42 2.81
CA ARG A 70 16.41 1.11 2.85
C ARG A 70 15.75 1.02 4.23
N GLY A 71 15.76 -0.16 4.87
CA GLY A 71 15.26 -0.32 6.24
C GLY A 71 16.03 0.54 7.26
N ARG A 72 17.37 0.56 7.18
CA ARG A 72 18.18 1.46 8.03
C ARG A 72 17.90 2.94 7.77
N ASN A 73 17.63 3.32 6.52
CA ASN A 73 17.23 4.68 6.14
C ASN A 73 15.84 5.07 6.67
N ALA A 74 14.96 4.10 6.92
CA ALA A 74 13.69 4.33 7.61
C ALA A 74 13.86 4.43 9.14
N GLY A 75 14.99 3.97 9.70
CA GLY A 75 15.30 4.02 11.12
C GLY A 75 15.40 2.65 11.81
N CYS A 76 15.15 1.55 11.08
CA CYS A 76 15.16 0.21 11.63
C CYS A 76 16.56 -0.22 12.07
N GLY A 77 16.72 -0.50 13.36
CA GLY A 77 17.99 -0.92 13.96
C GLY A 77 19.03 0.20 14.09
N THR A 78 18.64 1.45 13.80
CA THR A 78 19.53 2.63 13.90
C THR A 78 18.99 3.64 14.90
N SER A 79 17.81 4.20 14.64
CA SER A 79 17.19 5.22 15.50
C SER A 79 16.33 4.62 16.60
N HIS A 80 15.91 3.37 16.43
CA HIS A 80 15.16 2.60 17.42
C HIS A 80 15.34 1.10 17.18
N THR A 81 15.04 0.32 18.21
CA THR A 81 15.02 -1.14 18.18
C THR A 81 13.67 -1.65 18.66
N CYS A 82 13.17 -2.70 18.00
CA CYS A 82 11.89 -3.28 18.36
C CYS A 82 12.05 -4.27 19.52
N SER A 83 11.02 -4.30 20.37
CA SER A 83 10.97 -5.25 21.49
C SER A 83 10.74 -6.68 20.99
N SER A 84 10.94 -7.65 21.88
CA SER A 84 10.61 -9.05 21.58
C SER A 84 9.15 -9.19 21.13
N GLY A 85 8.92 -9.97 20.08
CA GLY A 85 7.59 -10.14 19.47
C GLY A 85 7.19 -9.03 18.48
N GLN A 86 8.02 -8.01 18.29
CA GLN A 86 7.80 -6.94 17.32
C GLN A 86 8.84 -6.96 16.20
N GLN A 87 8.48 -6.32 15.08
CA GLN A 87 9.36 -6.08 13.94
C GLN A 87 9.25 -4.63 13.49
N CYS A 88 10.29 -4.14 12.85
CA CYS A 88 10.30 -2.82 12.26
C CYS A 88 9.61 -2.89 10.90
N ASP A 89 8.45 -2.24 10.78
CA ASP A 89 7.76 -2.02 9.50
C ASP A 89 8.20 -0.68 8.92
N GLU A 90 8.34 -0.60 7.60
CA GLU A 90 8.83 0.59 6.90
C GLU A 90 7.85 1.09 5.83
N TYR A 91 7.69 2.40 5.73
CA TYR A 91 6.91 3.04 4.68
C TYR A 91 7.63 4.28 4.10
N PRO A 92 7.85 4.38 2.78
CA PRO A 92 7.63 3.36 1.75
C PRO A 92 8.42 2.07 1.99
N TYR A 93 7.94 0.96 1.42
CA TYR A 93 8.50 -0.38 1.69
C TYR A 93 9.97 -0.49 1.24
N ALA A 94 10.80 -1.14 2.05
CA ALA A 94 12.20 -1.40 1.72
C ALA A 94 12.39 -2.23 0.44
N SER A 95 11.35 -2.95 0.00
CA SER A 95 11.30 -3.67 -1.27
C SER A 95 11.17 -2.77 -2.51
N THR A 96 10.96 -1.46 -2.35
CA THR A 96 10.64 -0.54 -3.47
C THR A 96 11.70 0.56 -3.62
N SER A 97 11.97 0.99 -4.86
CA SER A 97 12.88 2.12 -5.13
C SER A 97 12.28 3.47 -4.69
N THR A 98 10.96 3.52 -4.49
CA THR A 98 10.28 4.66 -3.88
C THR A 98 10.88 5.04 -2.51
N ALA A 99 11.35 4.05 -1.74
CA ALA A 99 12.00 4.28 -0.45
C ALA A 99 13.34 5.03 -0.54
N ASP A 100 14.02 5.04 -1.70
CA ASP A 100 15.27 5.78 -1.89
C ASP A 100 15.03 7.28 -2.15
N GLN A 101 13.80 7.69 -2.45
CA GLN A 101 13.47 9.04 -2.89
C GLN A 101 13.03 9.95 -1.74
N VAL A 102 12.80 9.39 -0.55
CA VAL A 102 12.18 10.09 0.58
C VAL A 102 12.83 9.71 1.90
N THR A 103 12.55 10.50 2.94
CA THR A 103 12.80 10.05 4.32
C THR A 103 11.65 9.15 4.74
N ALA A 104 11.83 7.84 4.61
CA ALA A 104 10.86 6.85 5.03
C ALA A 104 10.57 6.93 6.55
N VAL A 105 9.36 6.52 6.91
CA VAL A 105 8.96 6.30 8.30
C VAL A 105 9.02 4.82 8.65
N SER A 106 9.17 4.52 9.94
CA SER A 106 9.11 3.17 10.46
C SER A 106 8.34 3.10 11.77
N ARG A 107 7.84 1.91 12.11
CA ARG A 107 7.15 1.63 13.37
C ARG A 107 7.46 0.21 13.82
N CYS A 108 7.64 0.02 15.13
CA CYS A 108 7.63 -1.33 15.68
C CYS A 108 6.20 -1.86 15.77
N VAL A 109 5.91 -2.89 14.99
CA VAL A 109 4.59 -3.52 14.86
C VAL A 109 4.66 -4.97 15.36
N PRO A 110 3.53 -5.60 15.75
CA PRO A 110 3.52 -7.03 16.05
C PRO A 110 4.05 -7.85 14.86
N ARG A 111 4.93 -8.81 15.16
CA ARG A 111 5.60 -9.63 14.14
C ARG A 111 4.62 -10.31 13.18
N ASP A 112 3.53 -10.84 13.71
CA ASP A 112 2.53 -11.55 12.91
C ASP A 112 1.82 -10.63 11.92
N GLN A 113 1.58 -9.36 12.26
CA GLN A 113 1.04 -8.38 11.32
C GLN A 113 2.03 -8.06 10.19
N ASN A 114 3.30 -7.84 10.55
CA ASN A 114 4.35 -7.54 9.57
C ASN A 114 4.58 -8.70 8.60
N ASN A 115 4.51 -9.93 9.09
CA ASN A 115 4.60 -11.15 8.28
C ASN A 115 3.46 -11.25 7.26
N ARG A 116 2.22 -10.88 7.63
CA ARG A 116 1.07 -10.85 6.69
C ARG A 116 1.28 -9.82 5.58
N GLN A 117 1.79 -8.63 5.92
CA GLN A 117 2.13 -7.61 4.92
C GLN A 117 3.23 -8.14 3.98
N GLY A 118 4.30 -8.71 4.51
CA GLY A 118 5.39 -9.31 3.73
C GLY A 118 4.91 -10.42 2.79
N GLN A 119 4.02 -11.29 3.28
CA GLN A 119 3.40 -12.34 2.48
C GLN A 119 2.52 -11.78 1.35
N GLY A 120 1.68 -10.77 1.63
CA GLY A 120 0.86 -10.11 0.63
C GLY A 120 1.72 -9.46 -0.47
N LEU A 121 2.80 -8.78 -0.09
CA LEU A 121 3.76 -8.18 -1.03
C LEU A 121 4.44 -9.25 -1.89
N ARG A 122 4.89 -10.37 -1.30
CA ARG A 122 5.51 -11.48 -2.04
C ARG A 122 4.63 -11.96 -3.18
N GLN A 123 3.37 -12.24 -2.87
CA GLN A 123 2.43 -12.81 -3.83
C GLN A 123 2.05 -11.80 -4.90
N PHE A 124 1.79 -10.56 -4.50
CA PHE A 124 1.49 -9.48 -5.43
C PHE A 124 2.64 -9.25 -6.41
N TYR A 125 3.89 -9.19 -5.94
CA TYR A 125 5.05 -8.98 -6.79
C TYR A 125 5.28 -10.11 -7.79
N ASN A 126 5.13 -11.36 -7.36
CA ASN A 126 5.45 -12.51 -8.20
C ASN A 126 4.23 -13.08 -8.95
N SER A 127 3.05 -12.47 -8.80
CA SER A 127 1.76 -13.04 -9.24
C SER A 127 1.64 -14.52 -8.85
N GLN A 128 2.00 -14.83 -7.62
CA GLN A 128 2.02 -16.19 -7.08
C GLN A 128 0.79 -16.45 -6.22
N GLY A 129 0.50 -17.74 -5.99
CA GLY A 129 -0.68 -18.15 -5.22
C GLY A 129 -1.93 -17.60 -5.88
N SER A 130 -2.63 -16.74 -5.14
CA SER A 130 -3.87 -16.15 -5.60
C SER A 130 -3.78 -14.89 -6.41
N PHE A 131 -2.60 -14.28 -6.44
CA PHE A 131 -2.33 -13.13 -7.31
C PHE A 131 -1.96 -13.55 -8.73
N LYS A 132 -2.13 -14.84 -9.06
CA LYS A 132 -1.84 -15.37 -10.40
C LYS A 132 -2.70 -14.68 -11.44
N GLY A 133 -2.04 -13.90 -12.30
CA GLY A 133 -2.69 -13.09 -13.35
C GLY A 133 -3.04 -11.66 -12.95
N ASP A 134 -2.93 -11.29 -11.67
CA ASP A 134 -3.32 -9.97 -11.15
C ASP A 134 -2.14 -9.12 -10.64
N GLY A 135 -1.09 -9.75 -10.12
CA GLY A 135 0.11 -9.07 -9.63
C GLY A 135 1.08 -8.56 -10.70
N LEU A 136 2.34 -8.30 -10.33
CA LEU A 136 3.39 -7.78 -11.23
C LEU A 136 4.09 -8.86 -12.08
N GLY A 137 3.71 -10.14 -11.93
CA GLY A 137 4.18 -11.24 -12.77
C GLY A 137 5.66 -11.57 -12.61
N GLY A 138 6.27 -11.19 -11.48
CA GLY A 138 7.71 -11.31 -11.27
C GLY A 138 8.53 -10.26 -12.04
N ASN A 139 7.88 -9.22 -12.57
CA ASN A 139 8.54 -8.11 -13.27
C ASN A 139 8.57 -6.87 -12.39
N LYS A 140 9.55 -5.99 -12.64
CA LYS A 140 9.58 -4.66 -12.02
C LYS A 140 8.34 -3.87 -12.45
N GLY A 141 7.71 -3.15 -11.52
CA GLY A 141 6.44 -2.51 -11.83
C GLY A 141 5.92 -1.57 -10.75
N GLY A 142 4.99 -0.71 -11.17
CA GLY A 142 4.31 0.27 -10.33
C GLY A 142 2.96 -0.23 -9.81
N TYR A 143 2.58 0.19 -8.61
CA TYR A 143 1.25 -0.01 -8.04
C TYR A 143 0.96 1.10 -7.03
N THR A 144 -0.31 1.28 -6.67
CA THR A 144 -0.74 2.27 -5.68
C THR A 144 -1.18 1.57 -4.40
N VAL A 145 -0.93 2.17 -3.24
CA VAL A 145 -1.39 1.63 -1.95
C VAL A 145 -2.78 2.18 -1.61
N GLY A 146 -3.69 1.29 -1.22
CA GLY A 146 -5.01 1.61 -0.66
C GLY A 146 -5.25 0.89 0.68
N PHE A 147 -6.30 1.29 1.39
CA PHE A 147 -6.61 0.77 2.72
C PHE A 147 -8.10 0.41 2.89
N ALA A 148 -8.41 -0.88 3.01
CA ALA A 148 -9.74 -1.35 3.38
C ALA A 148 -9.94 -1.28 4.90
N ASN A 149 -11.19 -1.05 5.32
CA ASN A 149 -11.59 -1.02 6.73
C ASN A 149 -10.71 -0.08 7.58
N ALA A 150 -10.39 1.10 7.04
CA ALA A 150 -9.48 2.05 7.65
C ALA A 150 -10.15 2.99 8.68
N GLY A 151 -11.46 2.86 8.89
CA GLY A 151 -12.30 3.80 9.67
C GLY A 151 -11.84 4.03 11.11
N THR A 152 -11.20 3.05 11.74
CA THR A 152 -10.68 3.15 13.11
C THR A 152 -9.17 3.36 13.18
N ILE A 153 -8.48 3.41 12.04
CA ILE A 153 -7.04 3.65 12.01
C ILE A 153 -6.78 5.16 12.10
N GLN A 154 -6.10 5.55 13.18
CA GLN A 154 -5.93 6.96 13.59
C GLN A 154 -5.52 7.88 12.44
N TYR A 155 -4.59 7.43 11.60
CA TYR A 155 -3.99 8.27 10.56
C TYR A 155 -4.64 8.13 9.19
N CYS A 156 -5.48 7.13 8.93
CA CYS A 156 -5.99 6.92 7.57
C CYS A 156 -7.12 7.89 7.24
N ILE A 157 -8.09 8.07 8.15
CA ILE A 157 -9.27 8.93 7.93
C ILE A 157 -9.28 10.13 8.92
N GLY A 158 -8.46 10.08 9.97
CA GLY A 158 -8.38 11.13 10.98
C GLY A 158 -7.57 12.37 10.54
N THR A 159 -7.93 13.53 11.08
CA THR A 159 -7.27 14.82 10.81
C THR A 159 -6.10 15.13 11.75
N ASN A 160 -5.90 14.32 12.81
CA ASN A 160 -4.85 14.55 13.79
C ASN A 160 -3.58 13.72 13.47
N CYS A 161 -2.60 14.40 12.88
CA CYS A 161 -1.27 13.86 12.62
C CYS A 161 -0.29 14.01 13.79
N ALA A 162 -0.78 13.97 15.03
CA ALA A 162 0.07 13.81 16.19
C ALA A 162 0.57 12.37 16.25
N ASN A 163 1.88 12.18 16.12
CA ASN A 163 2.54 10.90 16.31
C ASN A 163 2.23 10.37 17.72
N ASP A 164 1.78 9.12 17.82
CA ASP A 164 1.43 8.43 19.07
C ASP A 164 2.67 8.00 19.89
N GLY A 165 3.86 8.39 19.43
CA GLY A 165 5.15 8.08 20.00
C GLY A 165 5.82 6.85 19.38
N LYS A 166 5.25 6.26 18.32
CA LYS A 166 5.73 5.00 17.76
C LYS A 166 6.20 5.09 16.31
N GLU A 167 5.95 6.20 15.61
CA GLU A 167 6.54 6.41 14.28
C GLU A 167 7.92 7.06 14.38
N TYR A 168 8.89 6.49 13.67
CA TYR A 168 10.29 6.90 13.63
C TYR A 168 10.73 7.21 12.19
N THR A 169 11.85 7.90 12.08
CA THR A 169 12.65 8.02 10.85
C THR A 169 14.10 7.65 11.20
N ARG A 170 15.02 7.66 10.23
CA ARG A 170 16.48 7.59 10.53
C ARG A 170 16.97 8.63 11.54
N ASN A 171 16.27 9.74 11.72
CA ASN A 171 16.68 10.83 12.60
C ASN A 171 16.01 10.79 13.99
N GLY A 172 15.38 9.67 14.36
CA GLY A 172 14.63 9.52 15.60
C GLY A 172 13.12 9.65 15.39
N LEU A 173 12.40 9.97 16.47
CA LEU A 173 10.94 10.04 16.46
C LEU A 173 10.43 10.97 15.35
N ALA A 174 9.51 10.46 14.53
CA ALA A 174 8.99 11.18 13.38
C ALA A 174 8.17 12.38 13.86
N LYS A 175 8.65 13.58 13.54
CA LYS A 175 7.89 14.80 13.84
C LYS A 175 6.83 15.02 12.77
N ARG A 176 5.71 15.60 13.19
CA ARG A 176 4.68 16.12 12.29
C ARG A 176 5.31 17.12 11.32
N ASP A 177 5.08 16.93 10.03
CA ASP A 177 5.34 18.00 9.07
C ASP A 177 4.20 19.01 9.13
N ARG A 178 4.49 20.30 8.84
CA ARG A 178 3.45 21.34 8.81
C ARG A 178 2.26 20.83 8.00
N ILE A 179 1.05 20.99 8.52
CA ILE A 179 -0.22 20.52 7.93
C ILE A 179 -0.23 20.85 6.44
N GLN A 180 0.05 19.86 5.59
CA GLN A 180 -0.24 19.98 4.18
C GLN A 180 -1.64 19.43 4.00
N ARG A 181 -2.62 20.33 3.86
CA ARG A 181 -3.94 19.95 3.34
C ARG A 181 -3.72 19.30 1.98
N ARG A 182 -3.91 17.99 1.88
CA ARG A 182 -4.09 17.32 0.60
C ARG A 182 -5.59 17.17 0.35
N ASN A 183 -6.04 17.68 -0.80
CA ASN A 183 -7.40 17.56 -1.31
C ASN A 183 -7.55 16.39 -2.31
N ALA A 184 -6.93 15.23 -2.06
CA ALA A 184 -7.02 14.15 -3.06
C ALA A 184 -7.27 12.75 -2.48
N GLY A 185 -7.28 12.56 -1.16
CA GLY A 185 -7.63 11.26 -0.57
C GLY A 185 -9.12 11.16 -0.28
N GLY A 186 -9.69 9.96 -0.31
CA GLY A 186 -11.11 9.76 -0.01
C GLY A 186 -11.51 8.30 0.15
N LEU A 187 -12.73 8.07 0.61
CA LEU A 187 -13.37 6.77 0.62
C LEU A 187 -14.06 6.51 -0.74
N TYR A 188 -13.87 5.31 -1.26
CA TYR A 188 -14.41 4.88 -2.54
C TYR A 188 -15.15 3.56 -2.39
N LYS A 189 -16.23 3.42 -3.16
CA LYS A 189 -17.04 2.21 -3.24
C LYS A 189 -16.52 1.31 -4.36
N LEU A 190 -16.52 0.01 -4.06
CA LEU A 190 -16.14 -1.04 -4.99
C LEU A 190 -17.40 -1.75 -5.54
N ASN A 191 -17.27 -2.36 -6.72
CA ASN A 191 -18.36 -3.10 -7.38
C ASN A 191 -18.89 -4.30 -6.57
N ASN A 192 -18.11 -4.85 -5.64
CA ASN A 192 -18.53 -5.90 -4.70
C ASN A 192 -19.23 -5.34 -3.44
N GLY A 193 -19.44 -4.02 -3.36
CA GLY A 193 -20.10 -3.34 -2.23
C GLY A 193 -19.18 -2.94 -1.09
N ALA A 194 -17.90 -3.35 -1.10
CA ALA A 194 -16.91 -2.92 -0.11
C ALA A 194 -16.50 -1.46 -0.32
N THR A 195 -15.85 -0.87 0.70
CA THR A 195 -15.24 0.46 0.62
C THR A 195 -13.76 0.39 0.96
N PHE A 196 -12.99 1.32 0.41
CA PHE A 196 -11.58 1.50 0.76
C PHE A 196 -11.18 2.98 0.73
N TYR A 197 -10.17 3.32 1.53
CA TYR A 197 -9.54 4.63 1.53
C TYR A 197 -8.37 4.64 0.55
N ALA A 198 -8.39 5.60 -0.39
CA ALA A 198 -7.33 5.83 -1.36
C ALA A 198 -6.67 7.19 -1.09
N PRO A 199 -5.45 7.27 -0.54
CA PRO A 199 -4.87 8.56 -0.13
C PRO A 199 -4.49 9.48 -1.31
N SER A 200 -4.27 8.91 -2.50
CA SER A 200 -4.07 9.69 -3.75
C SER A 200 -5.35 9.86 -4.56
N GLY A 201 -6.47 9.36 -4.06
CA GLY A 201 -7.74 9.32 -4.79
C GLY A 201 -7.77 8.22 -5.82
N ALA A 202 -8.98 7.81 -6.16
CA ALA A 202 -9.30 6.81 -7.16
C ALA A 202 -10.34 7.35 -8.15
N GLU A 203 -10.38 6.74 -9.32
CA GLU A 203 -11.30 7.04 -10.41
C GLU A 203 -12.13 5.80 -10.73
N VAL A 204 -13.33 5.99 -11.30
CA VAL A 204 -14.17 4.88 -11.76
C VAL A 204 -13.38 4.06 -12.79
N GLY A 205 -13.34 2.74 -12.61
CA GLY A 205 -12.55 1.84 -13.44
C GLY A 205 -11.18 1.47 -12.86
N ASP A 206 -10.71 2.17 -11.81
CA ASP A 206 -9.49 1.76 -11.11
C ASP A 206 -9.64 0.35 -10.52
N ILE A 207 -8.58 -0.46 -10.65
CA ILE A 207 -8.57 -1.86 -10.22
C ILE A 207 -8.02 -1.94 -8.81
N VAL A 208 -8.70 -2.70 -7.95
CA VAL A 208 -8.36 -2.86 -6.54
C VAL A 208 -8.18 -4.33 -6.22
N TRP A 209 -6.99 -4.71 -5.78
CA TRP A 209 -6.68 -6.06 -5.33
C TRP A 209 -6.55 -6.10 -3.82
N THR A 210 -7.39 -6.88 -3.18
CA THR A 210 -7.41 -7.02 -1.71
C THR A 210 -6.92 -8.42 -1.35
N PRO A 211 -5.78 -8.57 -0.65
CA PRO A 211 -5.37 -9.86 -0.11
C PRO A 211 -6.37 -10.35 0.94
N LYS A 212 -6.66 -11.65 0.93
CA LYS A 212 -7.58 -12.35 1.83
C LYS A 212 -7.00 -13.71 2.22
N SER A 213 -7.53 -14.34 3.25
CA SER A 213 -7.22 -15.72 3.65
C SER A 213 -8.40 -16.68 3.48
N HIS A 214 -8.13 -17.88 2.96
CA HIS A 214 -9.09 -18.99 2.89
C HIS A 214 -9.48 -19.49 4.28
N ASN A 215 -8.48 -19.74 5.15
CA ASN A 215 -8.68 -20.14 6.54
C ASN A 215 -8.02 -19.14 7.48
N LYS A 216 -8.85 -18.44 8.25
CA LYS A 216 -8.39 -17.35 9.11
C LYS A 216 -7.45 -17.82 10.23
N THR A 217 -7.84 -18.89 10.92
CA THR A 217 -7.05 -19.47 12.02
C THR A 217 -5.67 -19.89 11.52
N LEU A 218 -5.61 -20.55 10.36
CA LEU A 218 -4.36 -21.00 9.77
C LEU A 218 -3.46 -19.83 9.35
N SER A 219 -4.02 -18.75 8.81
CA SER A 219 -3.27 -17.53 8.47
C SER A 219 -2.63 -16.91 9.72
N LEU A 220 -3.40 -16.83 10.80
CA LEU A 220 -2.93 -16.34 12.10
C LEU A 220 -1.82 -17.23 12.69
N GLU A 221 -1.97 -18.54 12.63
CA GLU A 221 -0.96 -19.49 13.12
C GLU A 221 0.34 -19.41 12.33
N MET A 222 0.25 -19.43 11.00
CA MET A 222 1.43 -19.33 10.13
C MET A 222 2.16 -18.01 10.29
N SER A 223 1.44 -16.90 10.42
CA SER A 223 2.04 -15.57 10.62
C SER A 223 2.70 -15.43 11.99
N LYS A 224 2.14 -16.06 13.04
CA LYS A 224 2.75 -16.09 14.37
C LYS A 224 3.98 -16.98 14.44
N SER A 225 3.96 -18.13 13.74
CA SER A 225 5.06 -19.10 13.73
C SER A 225 6.20 -18.69 12.81
N HIS A 226 5.95 -17.84 11.82
CA HIS A 226 6.97 -17.35 10.92
C HIS A 226 8.09 -16.62 11.67
N VAL A 227 9.32 -17.03 11.41
CA VAL A 227 10.55 -16.39 11.90
C VAL A 227 11.18 -15.67 10.72
N PHE A 228 11.10 -14.35 10.73
CA PHE A 228 11.69 -13.52 9.68
C PHE A 228 13.20 -13.61 9.69
N ASP A 229 13.75 -13.82 8.50
CA ASP A 229 15.17 -13.76 8.21
C ASP A 229 15.43 -12.52 7.32
N PRO A 230 16.19 -11.52 7.80
CA PRO A 230 16.51 -10.32 7.04
C PRO A 230 17.49 -10.57 5.88
N ASP A 231 18.18 -11.72 5.86
CA ASP A 231 19.03 -12.15 4.75
C ASP A 231 18.23 -12.84 3.66
N GLN A 232 17.10 -13.47 4.01
CA GLN A 232 16.17 -14.01 3.03
C GLN A 232 15.31 -12.90 2.40
N GLY A 233 15.01 -13.08 1.12
CA GLY A 233 14.01 -12.35 0.39
C GLY A 233 12.60 -12.64 0.87
N LEU A 234 11.63 -12.20 0.06
CA LEU A 234 10.22 -12.46 0.34
C LEU A 234 9.86 -13.96 0.15
N GLU A 235 10.77 -14.81 -0.31
CA GLU A 235 10.57 -16.26 -0.52
C GLU A 235 10.34 -17.02 0.77
N GLN A 236 10.80 -16.50 1.89
CA GLN A 236 10.55 -17.06 3.20
C GLN A 236 9.05 -17.19 3.54
N TYR A 237 8.18 -16.48 2.81
CA TYR A 237 6.72 -16.54 2.95
C TYR A 237 6.04 -17.59 2.06
N GLU A 238 6.80 -18.36 1.26
CA GLU A 238 6.24 -19.26 0.24
C GLU A 238 5.31 -20.34 0.83
N TYR A 239 5.66 -20.91 1.97
CA TYR A 239 4.84 -21.95 2.62
C TYR A 239 3.46 -21.44 3.05
N MET A 240 3.28 -20.12 3.22
CA MET A 240 2.02 -19.53 3.65
C MET A 240 1.04 -19.33 2.48
N MET A 241 1.52 -19.49 1.24
CA MET A 241 0.80 -19.09 0.03
C MET A 241 -0.52 -19.83 -0.21
N PHE A 242 -0.60 -21.11 0.13
CA PHE A 242 -1.79 -21.93 -0.18
C PHE A 242 -3.06 -21.46 0.54
N ASN A 243 -2.92 -20.65 1.58
CA ASN A 243 -4.03 -20.18 2.40
C ASN A 243 -4.46 -18.75 2.06
N MET A 244 -3.83 -18.07 1.11
CA MET A 244 -4.25 -16.73 0.69
C MET A 244 -5.03 -16.77 -0.62
N TYR A 245 -6.02 -15.87 -0.72
CA TYR A 245 -6.64 -15.50 -1.98
C TYR A 245 -6.59 -13.99 -2.26
N THR A 246 -6.86 -13.58 -3.50
CA THR A 246 -6.94 -12.17 -3.89
C THR A 246 -8.34 -11.90 -4.39
N GLU A 247 -8.97 -10.88 -3.81
CA GLU A 247 -10.22 -10.35 -4.32
C GLU A 247 -9.93 -9.18 -5.25
N ARG A 248 -10.26 -9.34 -6.53
CA ARG A 248 -10.20 -8.27 -7.53
C ARG A 248 -11.53 -7.55 -7.56
N SER A 249 -11.49 -6.23 -7.43
CA SER A 249 -12.66 -5.35 -7.51
C SER A 249 -12.34 -4.13 -8.35
N GLU A 250 -13.38 -3.37 -8.67
CA GLU A 250 -13.28 -2.14 -9.46
C GLU A 250 -13.95 -0.99 -8.73
N VAL A 251 -13.34 0.19 -8.78
CA VAL A 251 -13.93 1.41 -8.22
C VAL A 251 -15.16 1.81 -9.03
N VAL A 252 -16.30 1.96 -8.35
CA VAL A 252 -17.57 2.40 -8.97
C VAL A 252 -17.93 3.84 -8.65
N GLY A 253 -17.17 4.48 -7.77
CA GLY A 253 -17.30 5.89 -7.43
C GLY A 253 -16.87 6.20 -6.00
N PRO A 254 -16.96 7.48 -5.58
CA PRO A 254 -16.84 7.87 -4.17
C PRO A 254 -17.86 7.10 -3.31
N ALA A 255 -17.50 6.80 -2.06
CA ALA A 255 -18.47 6.29 -1.10
C ALA A 255 -19.37 7.44 -0.63
N ASP A 256 -20.70 7.26 -0.69
CA ASP A 256 -21.66 8.25 -0.20
C ASP A 256 -21.43 8.48 1.30
N GLY A 257 -21.15 9.73 1.71
CA GLY A 257 -21.15 10.10 3.14
C GLY A 257 -20.06 11.06 3.63
N ASP A 258 -19.00 11.33 2.87
CA ASP A 258 -17.95 12.27 3.31
C ASP A 258 -17.76 13.40 2.27
N GLU A 259 -18.68 14.36 2.28
CA GLU A 259 -18.28 15.74 2.02
C GLU A 259 -17.26 16.12 3.11
N ALA A 260 -16.03 16.39 2.68
CA ALA A 260 -14.94 16.88 3.53
C ALA A 260 -15.23 18.27 4.12
#